data_AF-A0AAW1B1J0-F1
#
_entry.id   AF-A0AAW1B1J0-F1
#
_cell.length_a   1.000
_cell.length_b   1.000
_cell.length_c   1.000
_cell.angle_alpha   90.00
_cell.angle_beta   90.00
_cell.angle_gamma   90.00
#
_symmetry.space_group_name_H-M   'P 1'
#
loop_
_entity.id
_entity.type
_entity.pdbx_description
1 polymer ?
#
loop_
_entity_poly.entity_id
_entity_poly.type
_entity_poly.pdbx_seq_one_letter_code
_entity_poly.pdbx_strand_id
1 'polypeptide(L)'
;MVPEYHTVTISWGFFRRTIQKNLHSTYSCKYDGSCVIDKITRNQCQLCRFKKCIAVGMAMDLVLDDSKRVAKRKLIEENRERRRKEEMMKSLQHRPEPTADEWELICIATDAQCSTNTQGSHWKQKRKFLVNCTGK
;
A
#
# COMPACT_ATOMS: atom_id res chain seq x y z
N MET A 1 24.12 -14.47 26.20
CA MET A 1 23.61 -13.28 26.92
C MET A 1 23.11 -12.28 25.89
N VAL A 2 21.80 -12.16 25.71
CA VAL A 2 21.20 -11.15 24.80
C VAL A 2 20.17 -10.34 25.59
N PRO A 3 20.60 -9.41 26.48
CA PRO A 3 19.72 -8.36 26.95
C PRO A 3 19.61 -7.28 25.84
N GLU A 4 18.67 -6.35 25.92
CA GLU A 4 18.53 -5.12 25.08
C GLU A 4 17.62 -5.15 23.83
N TYR A 5 17.29 -6.27 23.16
CA TYR A 5 16.44 -6.17 21.94
C TYR A 5 14.96 -5.79 22.21
N HIS A 6 14.49 -5.93 23.45
CA HIS A 6 13.09 -5.65 23.81
C HIS A 6 12.79 -4.17 24.12
N THR A 7 13.79 -3.30 24.19
CA THR A 7 13.60 -1.85 24.46
C THR A 7 13.47 -1.05 23.16
N VAL A 8 14.06 -1.53 22.06
CA VAL A 8 14.09 -0.85 20.76
C VAL A 8 12.68 -0.72 20.16
N THR A 9 11.87 -1.77 20.20
CA THR A 9 10.52 -1.75 19.62
C THR A 9 9.56 -0.81 20.38
N ILE A 10 9.71 -0.67 21.70
CA ILE A 10 8.76 0.07 22.52
C ILE A 10 9.07 1.59 22.59
N SER A 11 10.31 1.99 22.32
CA SER A 11 10.67 3.42 22.18
C SER A 11 10.64 3.91 20.74
N TRP A 12 10.70 3.03 19.73
CA TRP A 12 10.65 3.42 18.32
C TRP A 12 9.37 4.20 17.94
N GLY A 13 8.20 3.73 18.42
CA GLY A 13 6.94 4.41 18.14
C GLY A 13 6.84 5.81 18.75
N PHE A 14 7.41 6.00 19.94
CA PHE A 14 7.52 7.31 20.58
C PHE A 14 8.46 8.21 19.79
N PHE A 15 9.71 7.76 19.57
CA PHE A 15 10.74 8.49 18.85
C PHE A 15 10.27 8.96 17.46
N ARG A 16 9.71 8.03 16.67
CA ARG A 16 9.19 8.33 15.34
C ARG A 16 8.13 9.44 15.37
N ARG A 17 7.17 9.38 16.30
CA ARG A 17 6.12 10.42 16.42
C ARG A 17 6.70 11.75 16.88
N THR A 18 7.66 11.73 17.79
CA THR A 18 8.33 12.94 18.29
C THR A 18 9.04 13.68 17.15
N ILE A 19 9.79 12.96 16.31
CA ILE A 19 10.50 13.56 15.17
C ILE A 19 9.52 14.03 14.09
N GLN A 20 8.56 13.18 13.69
CA GLN A 20 7.62 13.53 12.62
C GLN A 20 6.74 14.73 12.93
N LYS A 21 6.41 14.95 14.20
CA LYS A 21 5.59 16.08 14.66
C LYS A 21 6.40 17.21 15.27
N ASN A 22 7.74 17.14 15.20
CA ASN A 22 8.66 18.11 15.82
C ASN A 22 8.32 18.42 17.30
N LEU A 23 7.99 17.40 18.08
CA LEU A 23 7.56 17.56 19.48
C LEU A 23 8.72 17.62 20.47
N HIS A 24 9.95 17.32 20.06
CA HIS A 24 11.09 17.26 20.99
C HIS A 24 11.38 18.61 21.66
N SER A 25 11.10 19.73 20.98
CA SER A 25 11.27 21.09 21.51
C SER A 25 10.18 21.50 22.51
N THR A 26 9.01 20.84 22.48
CA THR A 26 7.89 21.15 23.39
C THR A 26 7.96 20.35 24.68
N TYR A 27 8.80 19.31 24.74
CA TYR A 27 8.95 18.49 25.92
C TYR A 27 9.73 19.23 27.01
N SER A 28 9.12 19.30 28.20
CA SER A 28 9.76 19.81 29.41
C SER A 28 9.77 18.75 30.50
N CYS A 29 10.83 18.74 31.31
CA CYS A 29 10.88 17.92 32.51
C CYS A 29 10.27 18.69 33.69
N LYS A 30 9.52 17.98 34.54
CA LYS A 30 8.96 18.56 35.78
C LYS A 30 9.95 18.56 36.95
N TYR A 31 11.12 17.95 36.76
CA TYR A 31 12.15 17.74 37.77
C TYR A 31 13.49 18.30 37.24
N ASP A 32 14.60 17.60 37.48
CA ASP A 32 15.97 17.95 37.14
C ASP A 32 16.41 17.57 35.71
N GLY A 33 15.55 16.87 34.96
CA GLY A 33 15.92 16.35 33.65
C GLY A 33 16.74 15.04 33.68
N SER A 34 16.79 14.35 34.83
CA SER A 34 17.50 13.08 35.05
C SER A 34 16.58 11.90 35.34
N CYS A 35 15.28 12.00 35.03
CA CYS A 35 14.31 10.95 35.37
C CYS A 35 14.74 9.56 34.88
N VAL A 36 14.62 8.55 35.74
CA VAL A 36 14.89 7.14 35.41
C VAL A 36 13.82 6.61 34.43
N ILE A 37 14.27 6.04 33.30
CA ILE A 37 13.40 5.60 32.19
C ILE A 37 13.40 4.07 32.08
N ASP A 38 12.38 3.47 32.67
CA ASP A 38 12.19 2.01 32.69
C ASP A 38 10.87 1.60 32.03
N LYS A 39 10.58 0.30 31.95
CA LYS A 39 9.33 -0.22 31.36
C LYS A 39 8.07 0.39 31.99
N ILE A 40 8.12 0.71 33.27
CA ILE A 40 7.02 1.27 34.06
C ILE A 40 7.01 2.81 33.98
N THR A 41 8.18 3.45 34.17
CA THR A 41 8.29 4.91 34.34
C THR A 41 8.48 5.69 33.04
N ARG A 42 8.75 5.03 31.90
CA ARG A 42 9.04 5.70 30.62
C ARG A 42 8.00 6.71 30.14
N ASN A 43 6.75 6.61 30.59
CA ASN A 43 5.69 7.55 30.19
C ASN A 43 5.60 8.78 31.11
N GLN A 44 6.32 8.80 32.23
CA GLN A 44 6.26 9.88 33.23
C GLN A 44 6.94 11.17 32.77
N CYS A 45 8.01 11.07 31.97
CA CYS A 45 8.72 12.23 31.45
C CYS A 45 9.11 12.05 29.98
N GLN A 46 8.48 12.84 29.10
CA GLN A 46 8.73 12.80 27.65
C GLN A 46 10.12 13.33 27.30
N LEU A 47 10.60 14.38 27.98
CA LEU A 47 11.93 14.96 27.74
C LEU A 47 13.04 13.94 28.03
N CYS A 48 13.05 13.36 29.24
CA CYS A 48 14.06 12.39 29.65
C CYS A 48 14.01 11.11 28.80
N ARG A 49 12.80 10.67 28.42
CA ARG A 49 12.62 9.56 27.49
C ARG A 49 13.24 9.87 26.12
N PHE A 50 13.00 11.05 25.58
CA PHE A 50 13.57 11.46 24.29
C PHE A 50 15.09 11.58 24.37
N LYS A 51 15.64 12.22 25.40
CA LYS A 51 17.09 12.27 25.67
C LYS A 51 17.71 10.87 25.72
N LYS A 52 17.06 9.91 26.41
CA LYS A 52 17.51 8.51 26.45
C LYS A 52 17.49 7.86 25.07
N CYS A 53 16.48 8.12 24.23
CA CYS A 53 16.43 7.60 22.85
C CYS A 53 17.63 8.08 22.01
N ILE A 54 17.99 9.36 22.13
CA ILE A 54 19.18 9.91 21.47
C ILE A 54 20.46 9.30 22.05
N ALA A 55 20.56 9.17 23.37
CA ALA A 55 21.73 8.61 24.04
C ALA A 55 22.00 7.14 23.67
N VAL A 56 20.97 6.35 23.34
CA VAL A 56 21.14 4.97 22.84
C VAL A 56 21.36 4.90 21.31
N GLY A 57 21.51 6.04 20.64
CA GLY A 57 21.85 6.10 19.21
C GLY A 57 20.67 6.05 18.25
N MET A 58 19.45 6.38 18.67
CA MET A 58 18.35 6.55 17.71
C MET A 58 18.61 7.78 16.82
N ALA A 59 18.73 7.56 15.51
CA ALA A 59 19.07 8.59 14.56
C ALA A 59 17.81 9.27 13.98
N MET A 60 17.76 10.61 14.06
CA MET A 60 16.60 11.42 13.66
C MET A 60 16.41 11.45 12.14
N ASP A 61 17.50 11.45 11.40
CA ASP A 61 17.58 11.46 9.93
C ASP A 61 17.00 10.19 9.28
N LEU A 62 17.05 9.05 9.99
CA LEU A 62 16.42 7.81 9.56
C LEU A 62 14.89 7.84 9.68
N VAL A 63 14.32 8.84 10.37
CA VAL A 63 12.87 9.06 10.40
C VAL A 63 12.44 9.86 9.17
N LEU A 64 11.71 9.19 8.26
CA LEU A 64 11.21 9.83 7.04
C LEU A 64 10.39 11.09 7.34
N ASP A 65 10.81 12.20 6.72
CA ASP A 65 10.04 13.43 6.60
C ASP A 65 8.71 13.21 5.87
N ASP A 66 7.86 14.23 5.88
CA ASP A 66 6.51 14.13 5.33
C ASP A 66 6.50 13.82 3.83
N SER A 67 7.35 14.51 3.06
CA SER A 67 7.47 14.34 1.62
C SER A 67 7.89 12.92 1.26
N LYS A 68 8.97 12.41 1.86
CA LYS A 68 9.44 11.03 1.60
C LYS A 68 8.42 9.98 2.04
N ARG A 69 7.66 10.24 3.11
CA ARG A 69 6.61 9.33 3.57
C ARG A 69 5.45 9.26 2.58
N VAL A 70 5.01 10.41 2.06
CA VAL A 70 3.96 10.48 1.02
C VAL A 70 4.45 9.80 -0.25
N ALA A 71 5.66 10.09 -0.71
CA ALA A 71 6.26 9.46 -1.87
C ALA A 71 6.35 7.93 -1.73
N LYS A 72 6.79 7.44 -0.56
CA LYS A 72 6.84 5.99 -0.27
C LYS A 72 5.44 5.36 -0.29
N ARG A 73 4.43 6.04 0.27
CA ARG A 73 3.03 5.54 0.24
C ARG A 73 2.50 5.45 -1.19
N LYS A 74 2.74 6.48 -2.00
CA LYS A 74 2.36 6.51 -3.41
C LYS A 74 3.00 5.38 -4.19
N LEU A 75 4.31 5.20 -4.04
CA LEU A 75 5.06 4.11 -4.68
C LEU A 75 4.55 2.73 -4.27
N ILE A 76 4.19 2.53 -3.00
CA ILE A 76 3.61 1.27 -2.52
C ILE A 76 2.27 1.00 -3.21
N GLU A 77 1.41 2.00 -3.34
CA GLU A 77 0.11 1.82 -3.98
C GLU A 77 0.23 1.58 -5.48
N GLU A 78 1.05 2.36 -6.18
CA GLU A 78 1.36 2.15 -7.60
C GLU A 78 1.93 0.74 -7.85
N ASN A 79 2.80 0.24 -6.97
CA ASN A 79 3.33 -1.13 -7.07
C ASN A 79 2.29 -2.22 -6.77
N ARG A 80 1.27 -1.94 -5.94
CA ARG A 80 0.15 -2.86 -5.72
C ARG A 80 -0.77 -2.90 -6.92
N GLU A 81 -1.09 -1.75 -7.49
CA GLU A 81 -1.89 -1.66 -8.72
C GLU A 81 -1.22 -2.37 -9.89
N ARG A 82 0.09 -2.16 -10.07
CA ARG A 82 0.87 -2.83 -11.11
C ARG A 82 0.78 -4.36 -10.98
N ARG A 83 1.01 -4.90 -9.77
CA ARG A 83 0.89 -6.35 -9.52
C ARG A 83 -0.52 -6.88 -9.83
N ARG A 84 -1.57 -6.16 -9.41
CA ARG A 84 -2.96 -6.52 -9.75
C ARG A 84 -3.20 -6.56 -11.26
N LYS A 85 -2.69 -5.58 -12.01
CA LYS A 85 -2.80 -5.52 -13.47
C LYS A 85 -2.03 -6.66 -14.14
N GLU A 86 -0.81 -6.94 -13.68
CA GLU A 86 0.02 -8.05 -14.17
C GLU A 86 -0.67 -9.41 -13.92
N GLU A 87 -1.24 -9.62 -12.73
CA GLU A 87 -2.03 -10.81 -12.39
C GLU A 87 -3.27 -10.96 -13.28
N MET A 88 -4.01 -9.86 -13.51
CA MET A 88 -5.15 -9.84 -14.42
C MET A 88 -4.74 -10.13 -15.88
N MET A 89 -3.64 -9.57 -16.36
CA MET A 89 -3.16 -9.88 -17.72
C MET A 89 -2.70 -11.34 -17.83
N LYS A 90 -2.03 -11.86 -16.80
CA LYS A 90 -1.61 -13.26 -16.78
C LYS A 90 -2.79 -14.22 -16.79
N SER A 91 -3.87 -13.92 -16.07
CA SER A 91 -5.09 -14.74 -16.10
C SER A 91 -5.78 -14.70 -17.46
N LEU A 92 -5.76 -13.57 -18.16
CA LEU A 92 -6.25 -13.48 -19.54
C LEU A 92 -5.39 -14.30 -20.52
N GLN A 93 -4.07 -14.31 -20.36
CA GLN A 93 -3.17 -15.12 -21.19
C GLN A 93 -3.30 -16.63 -20.97
N HIS A 94 -3.66 -17.06 -19.75
CA HIS A 94 -3.90 -18.46 -19.43
C HIS A 94 -5.33 -18.93 -19.77
N ARG A 95 -6.15 -18.06 -20.38
CA ARG A 95 -7.49 -18.48 -20.80
C ARG A 95 -7.35 -19.45 -21.98
N PRO A 96 -7.82 -20.71 -21.85
CA PRO A 96 -7.78 -21.64 -22.97
C PRO A 96 -8.55 -21.06 -24.15
N GLU A 97 -8.02 -21.24 -25.35
CA GLU A 97 -8.71 -20.87 -26.57
C GLU A 97 -9.96 -21.76 -26.69
N PRO A 98 -11.15 -21.21 -27.00
CA PRO A 98 -12.34 -22.02 -27.16
C PRO A 98 -12.13 -23.06 -28.26
N THR A 99 -12.64 -24.26 -28.03
CA THR A 99 -12.73 -25.31 -29.05
C THR A 99 -13.75 -24.93 -30.13
N ALA A 100 -13.75 -25.63 -31.27
CA ALA A 100 -14.64 -25.32 -32.39
C ALA A 100 -16.13 -25.32 -31.99
N ASP A 101 -16.56 -26.31 -31.20
CA ASP A 101 -17.94 -26.42 -30.71
C ASP A 101 -18.28 -25.28 -29.74
N GLU A 102 -17.32 -24.89 -28.88
CA GLU A 102 -17.48 -23.74 -27.99
C GLU A 102 -17.57 -22.42 -28.77
N TRP A 103 -16.83 -22.28 -29.86
CA TRP A 103 -16.93 -21.12 -30.76
C TRP A 103 -18.29 -21.03 -31.43
N GLU A 104 -18.82 -22.16 -31.90
CA GLU A 104 -20.16 -22.23 -32.50
C GLU A 104 -21.23 -21.78 -31.50
N LEU A 105 -21.17 -22.28 -30.26
CA LEU A 105 -22.07 -21.86 -29.18
C LEU A 105 -21.93 -20.36 -28.85
N ILE A 106 -20.71 -19.82 -28.82
CA ILE A 106 -20.47 -18.39 -28.61
C ILE A 106 -21.11 -17.56 -29.72
N CYS A 107 -20.98 -17.96 -30.98
CA CYS A 107 -21.59 -17.28 -32.13
C CYS A 107 -23.12 -17.30 -32.04
N ILE A 108 -23.72 -18.47 -31.83
CA ILE A 108 -25.17 -18.63 -31.70
C ILE A 108 -25.73 -17.75 -30.56
N ALA A 109 -25.08 -17.76 -29.39
CA ALA A 109 -25.49 -16.94 -28.26
C ALA A 109 -25.34 -15.43 -28.55
N THR A 110 -24.29 -15.04 -29.27
CA THR A 110 -24.05 -13.65 -29.66
C THR A 110 -25.09 -13.17 -30.68
N ASP A 111 -25.44 -14.01 -31.66
CA ASP A 111 -26.43 -13.69 -32.69
C ASP A 111 -27.85 -13.64 -32.12
N ALA A 112 -28.19 -14.57 -31.20
CA ALA A 112 -29.41 -14.51 -30.42
C ALA A 112 -29.50 -13.22 -29.59
N GLN A 113 -28.39 -12.76 -29.01
CA GLN A 113 -28.33 -11.47 -28.31
C GLN A 113 -28.45 -10.28 -29.26
N CYS A 114 -27.87 -10.32 -30.45
CA CYS A 114 -27.98 -9.24 -31.44
C CYS A 114 -29.40 -9.12 -32.02
N SER A 115 -30.06 -10.25 -32.26
CA SER A 115 -31.43 -10.31 -32.80
C SER A 115 -32.50 -9.92 -31.78
N THR A 116 -32.25 -10.16 -30.49
CA THR A 116 -33.17 -9.76 -29.40
C THR A 116 -32.93 -8.34 -28.88
N ASN A 117 -31.80 -7.73 -29.21
CA ASN A 117 -31.38 -6.42 -28.69
C ASN A 117 -31.34 -5.39 -29.82
N THR A 118 -32.44 -5.27 -30.55
CA THR A 118 -32.73 -4.19 -31.49
C THR A 118 -32.91 -2.89 -30.70
N GLN A 119 -31.85 -2.07 -30.74
CA GLN A 119 -31.70 -0.71 -30.21
C GLN A 119 -31.37 -0.55 -28.73
N GLY A 120 -30.19 0.04 -28.46
CA GLY A 120 -29.97 0.78 -27.22
C GLY A 120 -28.52 0.85 -26.74
N SER A 121 -27.93 2.03 -26.91
CA SER A 121 -26.78 2.59 -26.17
C SER A 121 -25.35 2.39 -26.73
N HIS A 122 -24.82 3.52 -27.19
CA HIS A 122 -23.47 3.91 -27.62
C HIS A 122 -22.24 3.29 -26.89
N TRP A 123 -22.37 2.66 -25.72
CA TRP A 123 -21.23 2.11 -24.96
C TRP A 123 -20.72 0.74 -25.48
N LYS A 124 -21.42 0.11 -26.42
CA LYS A 124 -21.13 -1.27 -26.87
C LYS A 124 -20.04 -1.40 -27.95
N GLN A 125 -19.49 -0.31 -28.49
CA GLN A 125 -18.64 -0.31 -29.68
C GLN A 125 -17.17 -0.76 -29.46
N LYS A 126 -16.77 -1.18 -28.24
CA LYS A 126 -15.37 -1.48 -27.89
C LYS A 126 -15.00 -2.97 -27.72
N ARG A 127 -15.85 -3.90 -28.17
CA ARG A 127 -15.43 -5.32 -28.32
C ARG A 127 -14.87 -5.55 -29.72
N LYS A 128 -13.58 -5.27 -29.90
CA LYS A 128 -12.82 -5.65 -31.10
C LYS A 128 -12.61 -7.18 -31.11
N PHE A 129 -13.63 -7.96 -31.43
CA PHE A 129 -13.51 -9.42 -31.57
C PHE A 129 -13.92 -9.96 -32.95
N LEU A 130 -14.21 -9.09 -33.91
CA LEU A 130 -14.52 -9.51 -35.27
C LEU A 130 -13.62 -8.76 -36.25
N VAL A 131 -12.56 -9.44 -36.69
CA VAL A 131 -11.93 -9.14 -37.98
C VAL A 131 -12.91 -9.63 -39.04
N ASN A 132 -13.53 -8.69 -39.73
CA ASN A 132 -14.32 -8.79 -40.96
C ASN A 132 -14.70 -10.21 -41.44
N CYS A 133 -15.92 -10.64 -41.14
CA CYS A 133 -16.65 -11.57 -42.00
C CYS A 133 -17.45 -10.75 -43.03
N THR A 134 -16.74 -10.16 -43.99
CA THR A 134 -17.32 -9.76 -45.28
C THR A 134 -16.66 -10.59 -46.36
N GLY A 135 -17.38 -11.60 -46.84
CA GLY A 135 -16.91 -12.47 -47.92
C GLY A 135 -18.06 -13.27 -48.51
N LYS A 136 -18.60 -12.72 -49.61
CA LYS A 136 -19.36 -13.32 -50.73
C LYS A 136 -20.47 -14.32 -50.44
#